data_AF-A0A226CXZ0-F1
#
_entry.id   AF-A0A226CXZ0-F1
#
_cell.length_a   1.000
_cell.length_b   1.000
_cell.length_c   1.000
_cell.angle_alpha   90.00
_cell.angle_beta   90.00
_cell.angle_gamma   90.00
#
_symmetry.space_group_name_H-M   'P 1'
#
loop_
_entity.id
_entity.type
_entity.pdbx_description
1 polymer ?
#
loop_
_entity_poly.entity_id
_entity_poly.type
_entity_poly.pdbx_seq_one_letter_code
_entity_poly.pdbx_strand_id
1 'polypeptide(L)'
;MSDRINRRATITQFHKAWHPPCEIFKHLKHEGVKRSTVYGIIKRYSEASSVSDKKKKLAIQLSVSRSSIRRAFKIDLGHRPIRRGTCNIRTNQQKKNRVRRCRALFQRHGGESYKNILFTDEKIFTVEEKFNRQNDRIYVKRTSDIPITQRSSKRAHHLESVMV
;
A
#
# COMPACT_ATOMS: atom_id res chain seq x y z
N MET A 1 6.23 15.86 -32.95
CA MET A 1 6.30 15.36 -31.56
C MET A 1 5.96 13.87 -31.61
N SER A 2 6.97 12.99 -31.59
CA SER A 2 6.76 11.56 -31.81
C SER A 2 6.15 10.92 -30.56
N ASP A 3 4.91 10.44 -30.72
CA ASP A 3 4.22 9.54 -29.80
C ASP A 3 5.08 8.29 -29.58
N ARG A 4 5.97 8.33 -28.60
CA ARG A 4 6.68 7.15 -28.14
C ARG A 4 5.65 6.27 -27.47
N ILE A 5 5.04 5.39 -28.26
CA ILE A 5 4.16 4.32 -27.80
C ILE A 5 4.76 3.76 -26.52
N ASN A 6 3.96 3.77 -25.45
CA ASN A 6 4.39 3.25 -24.16
C ASN A 6 4.50 1.72 -24.27
N ARG A 7 5.61 1.25 -24.87
CA ARG A 7 5.90 -0.15 -25.22
C ARG A 7 5.60 -1.11 -24.09
N ARG A 8 5.84 -0.69 -22.85
CA ARG A 8 5.53 -1.49 -21.66
C ARG A 8 4.04 -1.63 -21.43
N ALA A 9 3.29 -0.53 -21.49
CA ALA A 9 1.85 -0.54 -21.31
C ALA A 9 1.17 -1.40 -22.38
N THR A 10 1.61 -1.30 -23.65
CA THR A 10 1.09 -2.13 -24.74
C THR A 10 1.40 -3.61 -24.54
N ILE A 11 2.65 -3.97 -24.23
CA ILE A 11 3.03 -5.38 -23.95
C ILE A 11 2.24 -5.96 -22.77
N THR A 12 2.10 -5.19 -21.68
CA THR A 12 1.30 -5.63 -20.52
C THR A 12 -0.18 -5.75 -20.85
N GLN A 13 -0.72 -4.89 -21.72
CA GLN A 13 -2.11 -4.96 -22.17
C GLN A 13 -2.37 -6.19 -23.06
N PHE A 14 -1.49 -6.47 -24.02
CA PHE A 14 -1.60 -7.69 -24.83
C PHE A 14 -1.45 -8.96 -23.98
N HIS A 15 -0.54 -8.97 -23.01
CA HIS A 15 -0.39 -10.10 -22.07
C HIS A 15 -1.66 -10.32 -21.22
N LYS A 16 -2.33 -9.23 -20.80
CA LYS A 16 -3.62 -9.32 -20.09
C LYS A 16 -4.76 -9.84 -20.98
N ALA A 17 -4.69 -9.58 -22.28
CA ALA A 17 -5.59 -10.12 -23.30
C ALA A 17 -5.21 -11.55 -23.74
N TRP A 18 -4.37 -12.25 -22.96
CA TRP A 18 -3.96 -13.64 -23.19
C TRP A 18 -3.20 -13.91 -24.49
N HIS A 19 -2.62 -12.89 -25.12
CA HIS A 19 -1.75 -13.12 -26.27
C HIS A 19 -0.41 -13.74 -25.84
N PRO A 20 0.06 -14.80 -26.52
CA PRO A 20 1.36 -15.39 -26.25
C PRO A 20 2.50 -14.40 -26.62
N PRO A 21 3.66 -14.46 -25.93
CA PRO A 21 4.77 -13.51 -26.14
C PRO A 21 5.25 -13.39 -27.60
N CYS A 22 5.13 -14.47 -28.37
CA CYS A 22 5.49 -14.50 -29.78
C CYS A 22 4.56 -13.64 -30.65
N GLU A 23 3.24 -13.67 -30.40
CA GLU A 23 2.27 -12.81 -31.08
C GLU A 23 2.45 -11.35 -30.70
N ILE A 24 2.66 -11.07 -29.40
CA ILE A 24 2.94 -9.72 -28.91
C ILE A 24 4.16 -9.13 -29.64
N PHE A 25 5.21 -9.92 -29.82
CA PHE A 25 6.38 -9.49 -30.58
C PHE A 25 6.06 -9.25 -32.05
N LYS A 26 5.27 -10.11 -32.71
CA LYS A 26 4.87 -9.91 -34.12
C LYS A 26 4.14 -8.58 -34.31
N HIS A 27 3.18 -8.27 -33.43
CA HIS A 27 2.43 -7.01 -33.48
C HIS A 27 3.30 -5.77 -33.24
N LEU A 28 4.29 -5.87 -32.34
CA LEU A 28 5.12 -4.72 -31.94
C LEU A 28 6.47 -4.64 -32.68
N LYS A 29 6.74 -5.55 -33.60
CA LYS A 29 8.01 -5.59 -34.37
C LYS A 29 8.21 -4.30 -35.16
N HIS A 30 7.16 -3.79 -35.78
CA HIS A 30 7.17 -2.57 -36.60
C HIS A 30 7.42 -1.30 -35.78
N GLU A 31 7.13 -1.33 -34.47
CA GLU A 31 7.42 -0.23 -33.54
C GLU A 31 8.85 -0.25 -32.98
N GLY A 32 9.70 -1.15 -33.47
CA GLY A 32 11.10 -1.29 -33.05
C GLY A 32 11.28 -1.96 -31.68
N VAL A 33 10.31 -2.76 -31.24
CA VAL A 33 10.41 -3.53 -29.98
C VAL A 33 11.20 -4.81 -30.20
N LYS A 34 12.26 -5.04 -29.42
CA LYS A 34 13.06 -6.29 -29.48
C LYS A 34 12.34 -7.44 -28.79
N ARG A 35 12.50 -8.66 -29.31
CA ARG A 35 11.94 -9.89 -28.71
C ARG A 35 12.32 -10.06 -27.23
N SER A 36 13.59 -9.82 -26.89
CA SER A 36 14.08 -9.87 -25.50
C SER A 36 13.35 -8.89 -24.57
N THR A 37 12.87 -7.77 -25.10
CA THR A 37 12.13 -6.76 -24.33
C THR A 37 10.75 -7.27 -23.96
N VAL A 38 10.04 -7.91 -24.90
CA VAL A 38 8.72 -8.53 -24.68
C VAL A 38 8.82 -9.60 -23.60
N TYR A 39 9.71 -10.58 -23.79
CA TYR A 39 9.91 -11.67 -22.82
C TYR A 39 10.36 -11.16 -21.46
N GLY A 40 11.27 -10.18 -21.41
CA GLY A 40 11.74 -9.59 -20.16
C GLY A 40 10.64 -8.87 -19.38
N ILE A 41 9.71 -8.17 -20.06
CA ILE A 41 8.57 -7.50 -19.42
C ILE A 41 7.56 -8.52 -18.91
N ILE A 42 7.20 -9.50 -19.72
CA ILE A 42 6.24 -10.56 -19.36
C ILE A 42 6.74 -11.36 -18.16
N LYS A 43 8.01 -11.79 -18.18
CA LYS A 43 8.65 -12.49 -17.06
C LYS A 43 8.54 -11.69 -15.76
N ARG A 44 8.87 -10.39 -15.79
CA ARG A 44 8.76 -9.51 -14.60
C ARG A 44 7.32 -9.28 -14.17
N TYR A 45 6.37 -9.31 -15.09
CA TYR A 45 4.95 -9.12 -14.80
C TYR A 45 4.35 -10.37 -14.13
N SER A 46 4.60 -11.57 -14.67
CA SER A 46 4.10 -12.83 -14.11
C SER A 46 4.65 -13.06 -12.70
N GLU A 47 5.94 -12.82 -12.51
CA GLU A 47 6.66 -12.96 -11.25
C GLU A 47 6.19 -11.97 -10.16
N ALA A 48 5.76 -10.75 -10.53
CA ALA A 48 5.42 -9.69 -9.58
C ALA A 48 3.94 -9.62 -9.15
N SER A 49 3.13 -10.63 -9.48
CA SER A 49 1.66 -10.60 -9.38
C SER A 49 1.07 -10.55 -7.95
N SER A 50 1.90 -10.60 -6.89
CA SER A 50 1.41 -10.53 -5.50
C SER A 50 1.62 -9.14 -4.89
N VAL A 51 0.51 -8.52 -4.49
CA VAL A 51 0.42 -7.20 -3.81
C VAL A 51 1.01 -7.23 -2.38
N SER A 52 1.48 -8.39 -1.91
CA SER A 52 1.81 -8.59 -0.50
C SER A 52 3.28 -8.25 -0.17
N ASP A 53 3.42 -7.10 0.46
CA ASP A 53 4.45 -6.67 1.42
C ASP A 53 5.89 -7.17 1.23
N LYS A 54 6.75 -6.18 0.96
CA LYS A 54 8.23 -6.20 1.02
C LYS A 54 8.88 -6.84 -0.20
N LYS A 55 9.33 -5.98 -1.13
CA LYS A 55 10.20 -6.29 -2.29
C LYS A 55 11.37 -7.24 -1.97
N LYS A 56 11.88 -7.23 -0.73
CA LYS A 56 12.93 -8.16 -0.26
C LYS A 56 12.43 -9.60 -0.17
N LYS A 57 11.26 -9.82 0.45
CA LYS A 57 10.67 -11.15 0.59
C LYS A 57 10.36 -11.73 -0.79
N LEU A 58 9.75 -10.91 -1.64
CA LEU A 58 9.45 -11.29 -3.01
C LEU A 58 10.73 -11.61 -3.82
N ALA A 59 11.82 -10.86 -3.61
CA ALA A 59 13.13 -11.15 -4.21
C ALA A 59 13.67 -12.52 -3.84
N ILE A 60 13.55 -12.88 -2.56
CA ILE A 60 13.99 -14.17 -2.04
C ILE A 60 13.09 -15.29 -2.60
N GLN A 61 11.76 -15.10 -2.58
CA GLN A 61 10.80 -16.10 -3.05
C GLN A 61 10.94 -16.42 -4.53
N LEU A 62 11.22 -15.41 -5.36
CA LEU A 62 11.35 -15.57 -6.81
C LEU A 62 12.80 -15.82 -7.25
N SER A 63 13.76 -15.81 -6.33
CA SER A 63 15.20 -15.86 -6.64
C SER A 63 15.64 -14.79 -7.66
N VAL A 64 15.05 -13.59 -7.58
CA VAL A 64 15.31 -12.46 -8.47
C VAL A 64 15.97 -11.32 -7.71
N SER A 65 16.88 -10.59 -8.36
CA SER A 65 17.50 -9.43 -7.75
C SER A 65 16.49 -8.37 -7.31
N ARG A 66 16.75 -7.74 -6.16
CA ARG A 66 15.92 -6.67 -5.59
C ARG A 66 15.70 -5.51 -6.58
N SER A 67 16.71 -5.22 -7.40
CA SER A 67 16.67 -4.19 -8.44
C SER A 67 15.68 -4.53 -9.55
N SER A 68 15.61 -5.79 -9.97
CA SER A 68 14.64 -6.25 -10.96
C SER A 68 13.21 -6.14 -10.45
N ILE A 69 12.95 -6.52 -9.20
CA ILE A 69 11.63 -6.35 -8.58
C ILE A 69 11.28 -4.86 -8.40
N ARG A 70 12.24 -4.03 -7.99
CA ARG A 70 12.00 -2.58 -7.90
C ARG A 70 11.57 -1.99 -9.25
N ARG A 71 12.21 -2.42 -10.36
CA ARG A 71 11.81 -2.02 -11.72
C ARG A 71 10.45 -2.58 -12.08
N ALA A 72 10.16 -3.85 -11.80
CA ALA A 72 8.86 -4.45 -12.04
C ALA A 72 7.73 -3.64 -11.40
N PHE A 73 7.83 -3.34 -10.10
CA PHE A 73 6.84 -2.53 -9.40
C PHE A 73 6.74 -1.10 -9.95
N LYS A 74 7.86 -0.38 -10.10
CA LYS A 74 7.83 1.05 -10.46
C LYS A 74 7.46 1.27 -11.92
N ILE A 75 7.96 0.42 -12.80
CA ILE A 75 8.03 0.68 -14.23
C ILE A 75 7.04 -0.21 -15.01
N ASP A 76 7.01 -1.51 -14.74
CA ASP A 76 6.15 -2.43 -15.49
C ASP A 76 4.71 -2.44 -14.90
N LEU A 77 4.58 -2.44 -13.58
CA LEU A 77 3.32 -2.39 -12.85
C LEU A 77 2.86 -0.97 -12.50
N GLY A 78 3.72 0.05 -12.59
CA GLY A 78 3.37 1.44 -12.22
C GLY A 78 2.87 1.61 -10.78
N HIS A 79 3.24 0.71 -9.87
CA HIS A 79 2.88 0.76 -8.47
C HIS A 79 3.75 1.74 -7.70
N ARG A 80 3.11 2.59 -6.90
CA ARG A 80 3.74 3.50 -5.95
C ARG A 80 3.57 2.99 -4.51
N PRO A 81 4.56 3.22 -3.64
CA PRO A 81 4.42 2.91 -2.24
C PRO A 81 3.45 3.91 -1.59
N ILE A 82 2.39 3.40 -0.97
CA ILE A 82 1.43 4.14 -0.17
C ILE A 82 1.58 3.72 1.28
N ARG A 83 1.64 4.70 2.18
CA ARG A 83 1.74 4.45 3.62
C ARG A 83 0.40 3.94 4.15
N ARG A 84 0.41 2.84 4.90
CA ARG A 84 -0.77 2.42 5.65
C ARG A 84 -1.07 3.43 6.75
N GLY A 85 -2.34 3.81 6.90
CA GLY A 85 -2.81 4.52 8.08
C GLY A 85 -2.66 3.65 9.32
N THR A 86 -2.67 4.25 10.50
CA THR A 86 -2.73 3.50 11.76
C THR A 86 -4.14 3.58 12.29
N CYS A 87 -4.77 2.43 12.57
CA CYS A 87 -6.06 2.41 13.23
C CYS A 87 -6.01 1.52 14.47
N ASN A 88 -6.66 1.99 15.54
CA ASN A 88 -6.88 1.16 16.72
C ASN A 88 -8.01 0.16 16.41
N ILE A 89 -7.84 -1.10 16.83
CA ILE A 89 -8.84 -2.14 16.63
C ILE A 89 -10.01 -1.86 17.57
N ARG A 90 -11.11 -1.33 17.03
CA ARG A 90 -12.33 -1.09 17.79
C ARG A 90 -13.39 -2.13 17.47
N THR A 91 -13.98 -2.71 18.51
CA THR A 91 -15.18 -3.55 18.36
C THR A 91 -16.35 -2.73 17.84
N ASN A 92 -17.32 -3.38 17.21
CA ASN A 92 -18.53 -2.69 16.72
C ASN A 92 -19.27 -1.98 17.87
N GLN A 93 -19.27 -2.57 19.06
CA GLN A 93 -19.86 -1.95 20.25
C GLN A 93 -19.10 -0.70 20.69
N GLN A 94 -17.76 -0.73 20.70
CA GLN A 94 -16.95 0.45 20.99
C GLN A 94 -17.19 1.59 19.99
N LYS A 95 -17.39 1.26 18.69
CA LYS A 95 -17.75 2.27 17.68
C LYS A 95 -19.10 2.91 17.98
N LYS A 96 -20.13 2.12 18.31
CA LYS A 96 -21.46 2.62 18.70
C LYS A 96 -21.38 3.52 19.95
N ASN A 97 -20.69 3.05 20.99
CA ASN A 97 -20.51 3.80 22.24
C ASN A 97 -19.80 5.13 22.00
N ARG A 98 -18.77 5.17 21.14
CA ARG A 98 -18.08 6.41 20.79
C ARG A 98 -19.00 7.40 20.10
N VAL A 99 -19.79 6.97 19.10
CA VAL A 99 -20.74 7.86 18.42
C VAL A 99 -21.75 8.44 19.40
N ARG A 100 -22.32 7.60 20.28
CA ARG A 100 -23.26 8.04 21.32
C ARG A 100 -22.63 9.07 22.27
N ARG A 101 -21.44 8.77 22.81
CA ARG A 101 -20.73 9.66 23.74
C ARG A 101 -20.32 10.98 23.08
N CYS A 102 -19.83 10.96 21.84
CA CYS A 102 -19.47 12.17 21.11
C CYS A 102 -20.69 13.07 20.86
N ARG A 103 -21.84 12.50 20.48
CA ARG A 103 -23.09 13.28 20.30
C ARG A 103 -23.54 13.90 21.63
N ALA A 104 -23.50 13.15 22.72
CA ALA A 104 -23.87 13.66 24.04
C ALA A 104 -22.92 14.77 24.53
N LEU A 105 -21.60 14.60 24.32
CA LEU A 105 -20.60 15.64 24.64
C LEU A 105 -20.84 16.92 23.84
N PHE A 106 -21.12 16.78 22.54
CA PHE A 106 -21.42 17.93 21.68
C PHE A 106 -22.69 18.67 22.10
N GLN A 107 -23.73 17.95 22.52
CA GLN A 107 -24.96 18.55 23.05
C GLN A 107 -24.73 19.25 24.39
N ARG A 108 -23.96 18.63 25.29
CA ARG A 108 -23.74 19.16 26.66
C ARG A 108 -22.81 20.36 26.70
N HIS A 109 -21.79 20.37 25.85
CA HIS A 109 -20.71 21.36 25.88
C HIS A 109 -20.55 22.12 24.55
N GLY A 110 -21.62 22.20 23.76
CA GLY A 110 -21.65 23.02 22.54
C GLY A 110 -21.52 24.51 22.84
N GLY A 111 -21.24 25.31 21.81
CA GLY A 111 -21.02 26.75 21.94
C GLY A 111 -19.71 27.05 22.68
N GLU A 112 -19.73 27.95 23.66
CA GLU A 112 -18.53 28.32 24.45
C GLU A 112 -18.34 27.51 25.74
N SER A 113 -19.28 26.61 26.08
CA SER A 113 -19.28 25.84 27.34
C SER A 113 -18.04 24.93 27.50
N TYR A 114 -17.37 24.58 26.41
CA TYR A 114 -16.11 23.81 26.45
C TYR A 114 -14.98 24.53 27.19
N LYS A 115 -15.03 25.87 27.33
CA LYS A 115 -14.03 26.66 28.06
C LYS A 115 -13.98 26.33 29.56
N ASN A 116 -15.05 25.72 30.09
CA ASN A 116 -15.16 25.33 31.50
C ASN A 116 -14.70 23.89 31.75
N ILE A 117 -14.21 23.17 30.73
CA ILE A 117 -13.77 21.78 30.87
C ILE A 117 -12.27 21.74 31.11
N LEU A 118 -11.87 21.28 32.29
CA LEU A 118 -10.50 20.88 32.56
C LEU A 118 -10.28 19.44 32.09
N PHE A 119 -9.37 19.25 31.13
CA PHE A 119 -8.93 17.92 30.70
C PHE A 119 -7.64 17.55 31.43
N THR A 120 -7.69 16.50 32.23
CA THR A 120 -6.51 15.85 32.82
C THR A 120 -6.35 14.47 32.18
N ASP A 121 -5.10 14.07 31.92
CA ASP A 121 -4.76 12.75 31.41
C ASP A 121 -3.42 12.33 31.99
N GLU A 122 -3.32 11.07 32.40
CA GLU A 122 -2.06 10.50 32.88
C GLU A 122 -1.25 10.02 31.68
N LYS A 123 -0.06 10.59 31.51
CA LYS A 123 0.82 10.22 30.40
C LYS A 123 1.77 9.13 30.82
N ILE A 124 1.62 7.96 30.22
CA ILE A 124 2.49 6.83 30.49
C ILE A 124 3.76 6.94 29.63
N PHE A 125 4.94 6.83 30.25
CA PHE A 125 6.22 6.76 29.56
C PHE A 125 6.54 5.30 29.23
N THR A 126 6.77 5.01 27.95
CA THR A 126 7.12 3.65 27.48
C THR A 126 8.63 3.45 27.54
N VAL A 127 9.08 2.32 28.09
CA VAL A 127 10.50 2.06 28.41
C VAL A 127 11.38 1.78 27.18
N GLU A 128 10.88 1.15 26.10
CA GLU A 128 11.43 1.16 24.71
C GLU A 128 10.54 0.27 23.78
N GLU A 129 10.48 0.31 22.43
CA GLU A 129 11.49 0.08 21.36
C GLU A 129 11.27 1.01 20.13
N LYS A 130 12.33 1.24 19.33
CA LYS A 130 12.33 2.06 18.09
C LYS A 130 11.39 1.52 17.01
N PHE A 131 10.18 2.10 16.89
CA PHE A 131 9.23 1.79 15.81
C PHE A 131 9.82 2.04 14.41
N ASN A 132 10.15 0.98 13.68
CA ASN A 132 10.64 1.07 12.30
C ASN A 132 9.50 1.40 11.30
N ARG A 133 9.15 2.69 11.24
CA ARG A 133 8.11 3.31 10.39
C ARG A 133 8.22 2.99 8.89
N GLN A 134 9.35 2.43 8.43
CA GLN A 134 9.62 2.19 7.02
C GLN A 134 8.94 0.92 6.45
N ASN A 135 8.48 -0.01 7.31
CA ASN A 135 7.97 -1.32 6.90
C ASN A 135 6.46 -1.40 6.58
N ASP A 136 5.67 -0.34 6.81
CA ASP A 136 4.20 -0.34 6.67
C ASP A 136 3.70 0.26 5.34
N ARG A 137 4.35 -0.05 4.21
CA ARG A 137 3.99 0.51 2.88
C ARG A 137 3.41 -0.56 1.96
N ILE A 138 2.26 -0.28 1.35
CA ILE A 138 1.61 -1.10 0.30
C ILE A 138 1.98 -0.52 -1.06
N TYR A 139 2.22 -1.38 -2.05
CA TYR A 139 2.46 -0.96 -3.42
C TYR A 139 1.19 -1.11 -4.27
N VAL A 140 0.66 0.00 -4.79
CA VAL A 140 -0.54 0.02 -5.66
C VAL A 140 -0.43 1.10 -6.74
N LYS A 141 -1.24 1.03 -7.81
CA LYS A 141 -1.34 2.11 -8.79
C LYS A 141 -2.09 3.30 -8.20
N ARG A 142 -3.29 3.06 -7.67
CA ARG A 142 -4.16 4.08 -7.05
C ARG A 142 -4.57 3.67 -5.65
N THR A 143 -4.91 4.66 -4.82
CA THR A 143 -5.45 4.45 -3.47
C THR A 143 -6.81 3.74 -3.48
N SER A 144 -7.60 3.96 -4.54
CA SER A 144 -8.88 3.28 -4.80
C SER A 144 -8.71 1.76 -4.84
N ASP A 145 -7.59 1.28 -5.37
CA ASP A 145 -7.33 -0.14 -5.60
C ASP A 145 -7.04 -0.89 -4.31
N ILE A 146 -6.83 -0.17 -3.18
CA ILE A 146 -6.60 -0.77 -1.88
C ILE A 146 -7.95 -1.00 -1.18
N PRO A 147 -8.29 -2.26 -0.82
CA PRO A 147 -9.42 -2.56 0.05
C PRO A 147 -9.32 -1.76 1.36
N ILE A 148 -10.44 -1.21 1.84
CA ILE A 148 -10.46 -0.37 3.05
C ILE A 148 -9.79 -1.06 4.25
N THR A 149 -9.93 -2.38 4.35
CA THR A 149 -9.32 -3.23 5.37
C THR A 149 -7.79 -3.21 5.37
N GLN A 150 -7.17 -3.09 4.19
CA GLN A 150 -5.72 -3.10 4.03
C GLN A 150 -5.12 -1.69 4.12
N ARG A 151 -5.92 -0.63 3.99
CA ARG A 151 -5.44 0.77 4.07
C ARG A 151 -4.82 1.12 5.43
N SER A 152 -5.17 0.38 6.48
CA SER A 152 -4.72 0.66 7.84
C SER A 152 -4.10 -0.56 8.50
N SER A 153 -2.99 -0.36 9.22
CA SER A 153 -2.47 -1.36 10.14
C SER A 153 -3.25 -1.30 11.45
N LYS A 154 -3.70 -2.48 11.88
CA LYS A 154 -4.39 -2.71 13.14
C LYS A 154 -3.35 -2.80 14.26
N ARG A 155 -3.40 -1.90 15.25
CA ARG A 155 -2.61 -2.02 16.49
C ARG A 155 -3.49 -2.63 17.59
N ALA A 156 -3.09 -3.79 18.09
CA ALA A 156 -3.82 -4.53 19.11
C ALA A 156 -3.31 -4.25 20.53
N HIS A 157 -1.99 -4.12 20.70
CA HIS A 157 -1.34 -4.03 22.00
C HIS A 157 -0.65 -2.69 22.22
N HIS A 158 -0.71 -2.22 23.45
CA HIS A 158 0.16 -1.18 23.99
C HIS A 158 1.42 -1.88 24.54
N LEU A 159 2.58 -1.25 24.42
CA LEU A 159 3.84 -1.81 24.93
C LEU A 159 3.83 -1.82 26.46
N GLU A 160 4.73 -2.60 27.07
CA GLU A 160 4.99 -2.50 28.50
C GLU A 160 5.39 -1.08 28.87
N SER A 161 4.92 -0.66 30.03
CA SER A 161 4.93 0.74 30.39
C SER A 161 5.07 0.88 31.90
N VAL A 162 5.85 1.86 32.33
CA VAL A 162 6.08 2.15 33.75
C VAL A 162 5.44 3.51 34.05
N MET A 163 4.65 3.58 35.11
CA MET A 163 4.21 4.86 35.67
C MET A 163 5.29 5.36 36.63
N VAL A 164 5.64 6.64 36.53
CA VAL A 164 6.56 7.34 37.43
C VAL A 164 5.77 8.38 38.20
#